data_AF-A0A7S3Y3Z3-F1
#
_entry.id   AF-A0A7S3Y3Z3-F1
#
_cell.length_a   1.000
_cell.length_b   1.000
_cell.length_c   1.000
_cell.angle_alpha   90.00
_cell.angle_beta   90.00
_cell.angle_gamma   90.00
#
_symmetry.space_group_name_H-M   'P 1'
#
loop_
_entity.id
_entity.type
_entity.pdbx_description
1 polymer ?
#
loop_
_entity_poly.entity_id
_entity_poly.type
_entity_poly.pdbx_seq_one_letter_code
_entity_poly.pdbx_strand_id
1 'polypeptide(L)'
;MLVVSPEKVEQLVGMACAVLREPPHKAPALGAALRRLGVHALVGLLARTMAAEKQGGMWTADQSKKRSTGGVFFVLLKEMDPDAFADVMQFQRQQRKKMKSTFFVGCKTTTAATVSNNTEEREEHHDLLRKKKYINNEEKEGCSDVAASG
;
A
#
# COMPACT_ATOMS: atom_id res chain seq x y z
N MET A 1 -30.54 9.73 -3.87
CA MET A 1 -29.38 8.81 -3.87
C MET A 1 -29.15 8.36 -5.30
N LEU A 2 -27.99 8.67 -5.89
CA LEU A 2 -27.64 8.09 -7.20
C LEU A 2 -27.36 6.60 -6.98
N VAL A 3 -28.20 5.75 -7.56
CA VAL A 3 -27.97 4.31 -7.58
C VAL A 3 -26.87 4.06 -8.60
N VAL A 4 -25.63 3.95 -8.14
CA VAL A 4 -24.51 3.55 -8.99
C VAL A 4 -24.53 2.02 -9.06
N SER A 5 -24.51 1.46 -10.27
CA SER A 5 -24.43 0.01 -10.44
C SER A 5 -23.14 -0.54 -9.82
N PRO A 6 -23.16 -1.77 -9.26
CA PRO A 6 -21.99 -2.36 -8.62
C PRO A 6 -20.79 -2.45 -9.55
N GLU A 7 -21.01 -2.79 -10.83
CA GLU A 7 -19.96 -2.82 -11.85
C GLU A 7 -19.28 -1.44 -12.03
N LYS A 8 -20.07 -0.37 -12.00
CA LYS A 8 -19.55 1.00 -12.15
C LYS A 8 -18.77 1.43 -10.91
N VAL A 9 -19.16 0.96 -9.72
CA VAL A 9 -18.37 1.15 -8.50
C VAL A 9 -17.01 0.47 -8.63
N GLU A 10 -16.97 -0.77 -9.10
CA GLU A 10 -15.71 -1.51 -9.29
C GLU A 10 -14.79 -0.84 -10.33
N GLN A 11 -15.34 -0.39 -11.45
CA GLN A 11 -14.60 0.36 -12.46
C GLN A 11 -14.01 1.66 -11.89
N LEU A 12 -14.80 2.45 -11.16
CA LEU A 12 -14.35 3.69 -10.54
C LEU A 12 -13.24 3.44 -9.51
N VAL A 13 -13.38 2.39 -8.70
CA VAL A 13 -12.37 1.98 -7.73
C VAL A 13 -11.10 1.51 -8.43
N GLY A 14 -11.21 0.74 -9.52
CA GLY A 14 -10.07 0.31 -10.33
C GLY A 14 -9.28 1.49 -10.91
N MET A 15 -9.98 2.48 -11.46
CA MET A 15 -9.36 3.73 -11.93
C MET A 15 -8.69 4.49 -10.77
N ALA A 16 -9.35 4.59 -9.62
CA ALA A 16 -8.79 5.26 -8.45
C ALA A 16 -7.51 4.57 -7.96
N CYS A 17 -7.48 3.23 -7.91
CA CYS A 17 -6.27 2.45 -7.61
C CYS A 17 -5.15 2.77 -8.59
N ALA A 18 -5.44 2.79 -9.89
CA ALA A 18 -4.44 3.08 -10.92
C ALA A 18 -3.86 4.50 -10.78
N VAL A 19 -4.72 5.50 -10.56
CA VAL A 19 -4.30 6.91 -10.36
C VAL A 19 -3.44 7.05 -9.10
N LEU A 20 -3.84 6.42 -7.99
CA LEU A 20 -3.12 6.50 -6.73
C LEU A 20 -1.90 5.58 -6.65
N ARG A 21 -1.69 4.75 -7.69
CA ARG A 21 -0.68 3.68 -7.73
C ARG A 21 -0.78 2.73 -6.54
N GLU A 22 -2.01 2.48 -6.11
CA GLU A 22 -2.30 1.62 -4.98
C GLU A 22 -2.55 0.18 -5.44
N PRO A 23 -2.03 -0.82 -4.70
CA PRO A 23 -2.20 -2.21 -5.07
C PRO A 23 -3.67 -2.66 -4.91
N PRO A 24 -4.10 -3.71 -5.62
CA PRO A 24 -5.50 -4.16 -5.64
C PRO A 24 -6.09 -4.47 -4.26
N HIS A 25 -5.27 -4.94 -3.30
CA HIS A 25 -5.73 -5.24 -1.95
C HIS A 25 -6.20 -4.00 -1.16
N LYS A 26 -5.93 -2.77 -1.65
CA LYS A 26 -6.47 -1.53 -1.08
C LYS A 26 -7.76 -1.05 -1.74
N ALA A 27 -8.18 -1.67 -2.85
CA ALA A 27 -9.45 -1.36 -3.53
C ALA A 27 -10.67 -1.34 -2.58
N PRO A 28 -10.81 -2.25 -1.59
CA PRO A 28 -11.93 -2.20 -0.67
C PRO A 28 -12.02 -0.90 0.15
N ALA A 29 -10.89 -0.30 0.52
CA ALA A 29 -10.86 0.96 1.25
C ALA A 29 -11.29 2.14 0.36
N LEU A 30 -10.89 2.14 -0.91
CA LEU A 30 -11.35 3.13 -1.90
C LEU A 30 -12.83 2.94 -2.23
N GLY A 31 -13.33 1.71 -2.27
CA GLY A 31 -14.76 1.44 -2.40
C GLY A 31 -15.58 1.93 -1.21
N ALA A 32 -15.04 1.84 0.01
CA ALA A 32 -15.65 2.44 1.19
C ALA A 32 -15.68 3.97 1.10
N ALA A 33 -14.57 4.59 0.66
CA ALA A 33 -14.51 6.04 0.43
C ALA A 33 -15.52 6.49 -0.63
N LEU A 34 -15.62 5.76 -1.75
CA LEU A 34 -16.59 6.03 -2.81
C LEU A 34 -18.04 5.97 -2.31
N ARG A 35 -18.39 4.97 -1.51
CA ARG A 35 -19.73 4.84 -0.92
C ARG A 35 -20.05 5.95 0.07
N ARG A 36 -19.05 6.41 0.84
CA ARG A 36 -19.23 7.42 1.88
C ARG A 36 -19.31 8.84 1.33
N LEU A 37 -18.47 9.16 0.34
CA LEU A 37 -18.33 10.49 -0.26
C LEU A 37 -19.23 10.68 -1.48
N GLY A 38 -19.49 9.59 -2.21
CA GLY A 38 -20.08 9.64 -3.54
C GLY A 38 -19.07 9.90 -4.65
N VAL A 39 -19.51 9.69 -5.90
CA VAL A 39 -18.66 9.73 -7.10
C VAL A 39 -18.00 11.10 -7.29
N HIS A 40 -18.78 12.18 -7.23
CA HIS A 40 -18.28 13.53 -7.50
C HIS A 40 -17.19 13.96 -6.52
N ALA A 41 -17.42 13.76 -5.22
CA ALA A 41 -16.46 14.11 -4.19
C ALA A 41 -15.18 13.28 -4.30
N LEU A 42 -15.27 11.98 -4.62
CA LEU A 42 -14.10 11.15 -4.83
C LEU A 42 -13.28 11.60 -6.05
N VAL A 43 -13.93 11.89 -7.18
CA VAL A 43 -13.24 12.38 -8.39
C VAL A 43 -12.57 13.72 -8.13
N GLY A 44 -13.24 14.64 -7.44
CA GLY A 44 -12.65 15.92 -7.03
C GLY A 44 -11.43 15.73 -6.11
N LEU A 45 -11.51 14.80 -5.16
CA LEU A 45 -10.41 14.46 -4.28
C LEU A 45 -9.21 13.85 -5.04
N LEU A 46 -9.46 12.98 -6.02
CA LEU A 46 -8.42 12.43 -6.89
C LEU A 46 -7.76 13.54 -7.74
N ALA A 47 -8.54 14.47 -8.29
CA ALA A 47 -8.02 15.60 -9.03
C ALA A 47 -7.13 16.51 -8.16
N ARG A 48 -7.57 16.82 -6.92
CA ARG A 48 -6.76 17.56 -5.95
C ARG A 48 -5.48 16.82 -5.58
N THR A 49 -5.55 15.50 -5.43
CA THR A 49 -4.37 14.66 -5.16
C THR A 49 -3.35 14.78 -6.30
N MET A 50 -3.79 14.68 -7.55
CA MET A 50 -2.92 14.83 -8.72
C MET A 50 -2.35 16.25 -8.84
N ALA A 51 -3.14 17.27 -8.52
CA ALA A 51 -2.65 18.65 -8.49
C ALA A 51 -1.53 18.83 -7.45
N ALA A 52 -1.71 18.28 -6.24
CA ALA A 52 -0.69 18.32 -5.19
C ALA A 52 0.60 17.60 -5.61
N GLU A 53 0.50 16.41 -6.22
CA GLU A 53 1.68 15.69 -6.73
C GLU A 53 2.41 16.48 -7.82
N LYS A 54 1.68 17.11 -8.74
CA LYS A 54 2.25 17.98 -9.78
C LYS A 54 2.97 19.21 -9.20
N GLN A 55 2.52 19.72 -8.05
CA GLN A 55 3.14 20.84 -7.34
C GLN A 55 4.33 20.42 -6.46
N GLY A 56 4.78 19.17 -6.55
CA GLY A 56 5.94 18.66 -5.81
C GLY A 56 5.59 17.71 -4.67
N GLY A 57 4.31 17.36 -4.49
CA GLY A 57 3.82 16.44 -3.47
C GLY A 57 3.73 17.06 -2.08
N MET A 58 3.45 16.23 -1.08
CA MET A 58 3.41 16.66 0.32
C MET A 58 4.48 15.98 1.14
N TRP A 59 5.06 16.70 2.09
CA TRP A 59 6.01 16.13 3.04
C TRP A 59 5.28 15.40 4.19
N THR A 60 5.96 14.43 4.79
CA THR A 60 5.56 13.90 6.09
C THR A 60 5.71 14.97 7.18
N ALA A 61 5.04 14.80 8.32
CA ALA A 61 5.03 15.81 9.38
C ALA A 61 6.44 16.07 9.96
N ASP A 62 7.28 15.05 9.96
CA ASP A 62 8.70 15.07 10.33
C ASP A 62 9.62 15.54 9.20
N GLN A 63 9.07 15.88 8.02
CA GLN A 63 9.81 16.32 6.82
C GLN A 63 10.88 15.35 6.31
N SER A 64 10.92 14.11 6.81
CA SER A 64 11.94 13.13 6.44
C SER A 64 11.80 12.61 5.02
N LYS A 65 10.57 12.57 4.49
CA LYS A 65 10.28 12.07 3.15
C LYS A 65 9.02 12.70 2.56
N LYS A 66 8.91 12.62 1.23
CA LYS A 66 7.64 12.89 0.55
C LYS A 66 6.65 11.75 0.80
N ARG A 67 5.38 12.10 0.95
CA ARG A 67 4.27 11.15 1.00
C ARG A 67 4.12 10.49 -0.37
N SER A 68 3.67 9.24 -0.36
CA SER A 68 3.19 8.62 -1.58
C SER A 68 1.91 9.31 -2.05
N THR A 69 1.57 9.15 -3.32
CA THR A 69 0.32 9.65 -3.91
C THR A 69 -0.91 9.21 -3.11
N GLY A 70 -0.98 7.94 -2.69
CA GLY A 70 -2.03 7.46 -1.77
C GLY A 70 -1.98 8.10 -0.38
N GLY A 71 -0.79 8.37 0.14
CA GLY A 71 -0.61 9.11 1.40
C GLY A 71 -1.11 10.56 1.32
N VAL A 72 -0.91 11.22 0.19
CA VAL A 72 -1.46 12.56 -0.11
C VAL A 72 -2.99 12.51 -0.16
N PHE A 73 -3.55 11.52 -0.88
CA PHE A 73 -5.00 11.31 -0.95
C PHE A 73 -5.63 11.18 0.44
N PHE A 74 -5.04 10.40 1.34
CA PHE A 74 -5.58 10.20 2.69
C PHE A 74 -5.44 11.43 3.60
N VAL A 75 -4.41 12.26 3.40
CA VAL A 75 -4.31 13.55 4.09
C VAL A 75 -5.42 14.49 3.62
N LEU A 76 -5.59 14.63 2.31
CA LEU A 76 -6.65 15.46 1.74
C LEU A 76 -8.05 14.95 2.11
N LEU A 77 -8.24 13.64 2.19
CA LEU A 77 -9.49 13.04 2.67
C LEU A 77 -9.78 13.46 4.11
N LYS A 78 -8.77 13.38 4.98
CA LYS A 78 -8.90 13.77 6.39
C LYS A 78 -9.22 15.26 6.55
N GLU A 79 -8.63 16.12 5.72
CA GLU A 79 -8.90 17.57 5.72
C GLU A 79 -10.31 17.89 5.22
N MET A 80 -10.80 17.14 4.21
CA MET A 80 -12.09 17.37 3.59
C MET A 80 -13.25 16.80 4.43
N ASP A 81 -13.11 15.57 4.93
CA ASP A 81 -14.13 14.86 5.70
C ASP A 81 -13.44 13.90 6.71
N PRO A 82 -13.20 14.37 7.95
CA PRO A 82 -12.58 13.57 9.00
C PRO A 82 -13.36 12.29 9.35
N ASP A 83 -14.69 12.32 9.23
CA ASP A 83 -15.55 11.19 9.56
C ASP A 83 -15.42 10.10 8.49
N ALA A 84 -15.48 10.50 7.21
CA ALA A 84 -15.24 9.57 6.11
C ALA A 84 -13.83 8.97 6.17
N PHE A 85 -12.83 9.76 6.58
CA PHE A 85 -11.47 9.25 6.81
C PHE A 85 -11.46 8.18 7.92
N ALA A 86 -12.10 8.46 9.05
CA ALA A 86 -12.17 7.51 10.17
C ALA A 86 -12.84 6.19 9.77
N ASP A 87 -13.97 6.26 9.06
CA ASP A 87 -14.71 5.11 8.54
C ASP A 87 -13.84 4.25 7.63
N VAL A 88 -13.14 4.86 6.68
CA VAL A 88 -12.26 4.17 5.73
C VAL A 88 -11.08 3.52 6.45
N MET A 89 -10.46 4.20 7.41
CA MET A 89 -9.35 3.65 8.20
C MET A 89 -9.79 2.50 9.10
N GLN A 90 -10.97 2.61 9.71
CA GLN A 90 -11.56 1.54 10.51
C GLN A 90 -11.85 0.32 9.65
N PHE A 91 -12.45 0.52 8.47
CA PHE A 91 -12.70 -0.55 7.51
C PHE A 91 -11.40 -1.25 7.09
N GLN A 92 -10.35 -0.49 6.75
CA GLN A 92 -9.06 -1.06 6.39
C GLN A 92 -8.45 -1.89 7.55
N ARG A 93 -8.59 -1.44 8.79
CA ARG A 93 -8.14 -2.18 9.98
C ARG A 93 -8.91 -3.49 10.15
N GLN A 94 -10.22 -3.49 9.92
CA GLN A 94 -11.05 -4.70 9.99
C GLN A 94 -10.65 -5.73 8.92
N GLN A 95 -10.40 -5.29 7.68
CA GLN A 95 -9.93 -6.17 6.61
C GLN A 95 -8.60 -6.84 6.96
N ARG A 96 -7.64 -6.08 7.49
CA ARG A 96 -6.35 -6.62 7.95
C ARG A 96 -6.50 -7.63 9.09
N LYS A 97 -7.45 -7.43 10.00
CA LYS A 97 -7.72 -8.37 11.10
C LYS A 97 -8.31 -9.69 10.58
N LYS A 98 -9.27 -9.62 9.64
CA LYS A 98 -9.88 -10.82 9.03
C LYS A 98 -8.83 -11.67 8.33
N MET A 99 -7.92 -11.05 7.55
CA MET A 99 -6.84 -11.78 6.87
C MET A 99 -5.83 -12.44 7.82
N LYS A 100 -5.57 -11.83 8.99
CA LYS A 100 -4.67 -12.41 10.00
C LYS A 100 -5.33 -13.56 10.77
N SER A 101 -6.62 -13.46 11.01
CA SER A 101 -7.40 -14.50 11.72
C SER A 101 -7.50 -15.80 10.92
N THR A 102 -7.54 -15.73 9.58
CA THR A 102 -7.58 -16.92 8.72
C THR A 102 -6.22 -17.61 8.55
N PHE A 103 -5.11 -16.94 8.91
CA PHE A 103 -3.75 -17.49 8.76
C PHE A 103 -3.24 -18.22 10.02
N PHE A 104 -3.95 -18.12 11.15
CA PHE A 104 -3.52 -18.70 12.43
C PHE A 104 -4.24 -20.02 12.79
N VAL A 105 -5.19 -20.49 11.97
CA VAL A 105 -5.85 -21.79 12.15
C VAL A 105 -5.28 -22.78 11.13
N GLY A 106 -4.08 -23.28 11.39
CA GLY A 106 -3.42 -24.20 10.46
C GLY A 106 -2.02 -24.66 10.84
N CYS A 107 -1.72 -24.85 12.12
CA CYS A 107 -0.57 -25.66 12.51
C CYS A 107 -0.83 -26.38 13.83
N LYS A 108 -1.44 -27.56 13.73
CA LYS A 108 -1.27 -28.67 14.68
C LYS A 108 -1.18 -29.97 13.87
N THR A 109 0.06 -30.45 13.74
CA THR A 109 0.54 -31.84 13.50
C THR A 109 -0.46 -32.95 13.13
N THR A 110 -0.22 -33.63 12.00
CA THR A 110 -0.01 -35.11 11.92
C THR A 110 0.56 -35.50 10.55
N THR A 111 1.64 -36.27 10.59
CA THR A 111 2.27 -37.04 9.49
C THR A 111 1.31 -38.01 8.81
N ALA A 112 1.25 -38.00 7.48
CA ALA A 112 1.20 -39.19 6.62
C ALA A 112 1.30 -38.77 5.14
N ALA A 113 2.16 -39.45 4.40
CA ALA A 113 2.41 -39.26 2.98
C ALA A 113 1.17 -39.56 2.12
N THR A 114 1.03 -38.85 1.00
CA THR A 114 0.78 -39.46 -0.32
C THR A 114 1.20 -38.47 -1.40
N VAL A 115 2.17 -38.92 -2.19
CA VAL A 115 2.64 -38.38 -3.47
C VAL A 115 1.53 -38.52 -4.51
N SER A 116 1.26 -37.47 -5.29
CA SER A 116 1.08 -37.58 -6.74
C SER A 116 1.14 -36.18 -7.39
N ASN A 117 1.94 -36.13 -8.44
CA ASN A 117 2.40 -34.95 -9.15
C ASN A 117 1.33 -34.40 -10.11
N ASN A 118 1.45 -33.11 -10.43
CA ASN A 118 1.64 -32.56 -11.78
C ASN A 118 1.85 -31.03 -11.62
N THR A 119 3.08 -30.48 -11.63
CA THR A 119 3.83 -29.97 -12.82
C THR A 119 2.91 -29.18 -13.78
N GLU A 120 3.09 -27.92 -14.19
CA GLU A 120 4.14 -26.88 -14.24
C GLU A 120 3.34 -25.54 -14.29
N GLU A 121 3.77 -24.38 -13.80
CA GLU A 121 4.81 -23.51 -14.35
C GLU A 121 4.93 -22.27 -13.44
N ARG A 122 6.12 -21.66 -13.45
CA ARG A 122 6.40 -20.24 -13.14
C ARG A 122 6.82 -19.90 -11.71
N GLU A 123 7.95 -20.49 -11.31
CA GLU A 123 8.71 -20.12 -10.11
C GLU A 123 10.17 -19.78 -10.48
N GLU A 124 10.41 -18.63 -11.13
CA GLU A 124 11.78 -18.13 -11.40
C GLU A 124 11.89 -16.59 -11.29
N HIS A 125 11.44 -15.99 -10.20
CA HIS A 125 11.79 -14.57 -9.96
C HIS A 125 12.12 -14.21 -8.50
N HIS A 126 12.01 -15.15 -7.56
CA HIS A 126 12.11 -14.78 -6.14
C HIS A 126 13.49 -15.00 -5.50
N ASP A 127 14.47 -15.55 -6.22
CA ASP A 127 15.77 -15.94 -5.64
C ASP A 127 16.94 -14.99 -5.94
N LEU A 128 16.76 -13.98 -6.79
CA LEU A 128 17.79 -12.95 -7.04
C LEU A 128 17.82 -11.83 -5.98
N LEU A 129 16.77 -11.70 -5.16
CA LEU A 129 16.70 -10.66 -4.13
C LEU A 129 17.31 -11.07 -2.78
N ARG A 130 17.61 -12.35 -2.58
CA ARG A 130 18.27 -12.82 -1.34
C ARG A 130 19.80 -12.74 -1.40
N LYS A 131 20.42 -12.72 -2.59
CA LYS A 131 21.89 -12.59 -2.76
C LYS A 131 22.42 -11.16 -2.73
N LYS A 132 21.60 -10.13 -3.00
CA LYS A 132 22.05 -8.72 -2.94
C LYS A 132 22.17 -8.14 -1.52
N LYS A 133 21.75 -8.89 -0.48
CA LYS A 133 21.76 -8.41 0.91
C LYS A 133 23.05 -8.73 1.68
N TYR A 134 24.04 -9.38 1.06
CA TYR A 134 25.28 -9.79 1.71
C TYR A 134 26.58 -9.19 1.14
N ILE A 135 26.51 -8.24 0.19
CA ILE A 135 27.73 -7.68 -0.44
C ILE A 135 28.06 -6.25 0.03
N ASN A 136 27.13 -5.50 0.64
CA ASN A 136 27.37 -4.07 0.94
C ASN A 136 27.81 -3.78 2.39
N ASN A 137 28.41 -4.74 3.10
CA ASN A 137 28.76 -4.57 4.51
C ASN A 137 30.27 -4.64 4.84
N GLU A 138 31.16 -4.53 3.84
CA GLU A 138 32.62 -4.59 4.04
C GLU A 138 33.38 -3.31 3.65
N GLU A 139 32.74 -2.15 3.54
CA GLU A 139 33.43 -0.87 3.25
C GLU A 139 33.30 0.18 4.36
N LYS A 140 33.45 -0.23 5.63
CA LYS A 140 33.66 0.73 6.72
C LYS A 140 34.55 0.18 7.83
N GLU A 141 35.84 0.01 7.54
CA GLU A 141 36.91 0.24 8.54
C GLU A 141 38.17 0.74 7.81
N GLY A 142 38.74 1.86 8.28
CA GLY A 142 40.09 2.30 7.90
C GLY A 142 40.23 3.69 7.29
N CYS A 143 39.86 4.76 8.01
CA CYS A 143 40.47 6.08 7.77
C CYS A 143 40.49 6.90 9.07
N SER A 144 41.65 6.86 9.73
CA SER A 144 42.11 7.70 10.86
C SER A 144 43.64 7.57 10.82
N ASP A 145 44.50 8.57 10.78
CA ASP A 145 44.40 10.00 10.97
C ASP A 145 45.56 10.65 10.19
N VAL A 146 45.34 11.86 9.65
CA VAL A 146 46.41 12.74 9.16
C VAL A 146 46.36 14.03 9.98
N ALA A 147 47.22 14.11 11.01
CA ALA A 147 47.67 15.31 11.73
C ALA A 147 48.73 14.81 12.73
N ALA A 148 49.89 15.41 13.00
CA ALA A 148 50.43 16.74 12.83
C ALA A 148 51.98 16.61 12.84
N SER A 149 52.70 17.37 12.01
CA SER A 149 53.67 18.41 12.41
C SER A 149 54.69 18.02 13.49
N GLY A 150 55.98 18.00 13.09
CA GLY A 150 57.15 17.89 13.97
C GLY A 150 58.41 17.61 13.16
#